data_AF-A0AA38ML95-F1
#
_entry.id   AF-A0AA38ML95-F1
#
_cell.length_a   1.000
_cell.length_b   1.000
_cell.length_c   1.000
_cell.angle_alpha   90.00
_cell.angle_beta   90.00
_cell.angle_gamma   90.00
#
_symmetry.space_group_name_H-M   'P 1'
#
loop_
_entity.id
_entity.type
_entity.pdbx_description
1 polymer ?
#
loop_
_entity_poly.entity_id
_entity_poly.type
_entity_poly.pdbx_seq_one_letter_code
_entity_poly.pdbx_strand_id
1 'polypeptide(L)'
;MIDTIIAKHIKPLIYAISELKMTIQDLSTGNLNLRNEIGKLNNILPCEQTNFADIDAQTAKTSYRNVVTKSSQKAIIVKPKDDKQSTNKTKFDVMKSVDPLKDVNIGKVKNLKDGLLLKCDNSCNFKQIAQDKLSASYEIREVKSVGPRIRIAGMSDYIESNMYILT
;
A
#
# COMPACT_ATOMS: atom_id res chain seq x y z
N MET A 1 2.29 -5.68 -71.63
CA MET A 1 2.79 -6.74 -70.72
C MET A 1 3.20 -6.16 -69.36
N ILE A 2 3.94 -5.05 -69.33
CA ILE A 2 4.35 -4.36 -68.08
C ILE A 2 3.12 -3.85 -67.29
N ASP A 3 2.14 -3.22 -67.95
CA ASP A 3 0.93 -2.71 -67.27
C ASP A 3 0.11 -3.80 -66.59
N THR A 4 0.07 -4.99 -67.19
CA THR A 4 -0.63 -6.15 -66.65
C THR A 4 0.04 -6.66 -65.36
N ILE A 5 1.38 -6.63 -65.30
CA ILE A 5 2.16 -7.00 -64.12
C ILE A 5 1.95 -5.96 -63.01
N ILE A 6 1.99 -4.67 -63.35
CA ILE A 6 1.76 -3.57 -62.40
C ILE A 6 0.35 -3.66 -61.80
N ALA A 7 -0.67 -3.85 -62.64
CA ALA A 7 -2.05 -3.93 -62.19
C ALA A 7 -2.32 -5.17 -61.32
N LYS A 8 -1.77 -6.33 -61.70
CA LYS A 8 -2.07 -7.60 -61.04
C LYS A 8 -1.29 -7.82 -59.74
N HIS A 9 -0.06 -7.32 -59.66
CA HIS A 9 0.83 -7.64 -58.54
C HIS A 9 1.21 -6.43 -57.69
N ILE A 10 1.43 -5.26 -58.29
CA ILE A 10 1.94 -4.10 -57.55
C ILE A 10 0.81 -3.34 -56.85
N LYS A 11 -0.34 -3.11 -57.50
CA LYS A 11 -1.47 -2.38 -56.89
C LYS A 11 -2.01 -3.04 -55.60
N PRO A 12 -2.21 -4.37 -55.53
CA PRO A 12 -2.67 -5.02 -54.30
C PRO A 12 -1.67 -4.90 -53.15
N LEU A 13 -0.36 -4.98 -53.46
CA LEU A 13 0.69 -4.81 -52.46
C LEU A 13 0.70 -3.39 -51.88
N ILE A 14 0.53 -2.37 -52.72
CA ILE A 14 0.43 -0.97 -52.26
C ILE A 14 -0.78 -0.79 -51.33
N TYR A 15 -1.91 -1.39 -51.68
CA TYR A 15 -3.11 -1.32 -50.85
C TYR A 15 -2.91 -2.01 -49.50
N ALA A 16 -2.36 -3.23 -49.48
CA ALA A 16 -2.06 -3.95 -48.25
C ALA A 16 -1.06 -3.21 -47.34
N ILE A 17 -0.05 -2.57 -47.94
CA ILE A 17 0.90 -1.72 -47.19
C ILE A 17 0.19 -0.50 -46.58
N SER A 18 -0.75 0.11 -47.30
CA SER A 18 -1.52 1.25 -46.78
C SER A 18 -2.41 0.85 -45.61
N GLU A 19 -3.07 -0.30 -45.70
CA GLU A 19 -3.93 -0.82 -44.64
C GLU A 19 -3.14 -1.14 -43.37
N LEU A 20 -2.01 -1.84 -43.52
CA LEU A 20 -1.09 -2.13 -42.40
C LEU A 20 -0.59 -0.85 -41.71
N LYS A 21 -0.30 0.21 -42.48
CA LYS A 21 0.13 1.49 -41.91
C LYS A 21 -0.94 2.12 -41.03
N MET A 22 -2.21 2.08 -41.45
CA MET A 22 -3.31 2.60 -40.63
C MET A 22 -3.47 1.78 -39.34
N THR A 23 -3.41 0.45 -39.41
CA THR A 23 -3.51 -0.41 -38.21
C THR A 23 -2.38 -0.17 -37.21
N ILE A 24 -1.15 0.03 -37.69
CA ILE A 24 0.00 0.36 -36.82
C ILE A 24 -0.22 1.71 -36.13
N GLN A 25 -0.78 2.69 -36.83
CA GLN A 25 -1.04 4.01 -36.26
C GLN A 25 -2.12 3.96 -35.17
N ASP A 26 -3.19 3.18 -35.37
CA ASP A 26 -4.24 2.96 -34.38
C ASP A 26 -3.71 2.26 -33.13
N LEU A 27 -2.89 1.22 -33.30
CA LEU A 27 -2.23 0.51 -32.19
C LEU A 27 -1.27 1.43 -31.41
N SER A 28 -0.51 2.27 -32.10
CA SER A 28 0.38 3.25 -31.46
C SER A 28 -0.41 4.25 -30.63
N THR A 29 -1.55 4.71 -31.14
CA THR A 29 -2.43 5.66 -30.43
C THR A 29 -3.06 5.00 -29.20
N GLY A 30 -3.50 3.74 -29.32
CA GLY A 30 -4.01 2.95 -28.19
C GLY A 30 -2.99 2.77 -27.06
N ASN A 31 -1.74 2.44 -27.40
CA ASN A 31 -0.66 2.31 -26.42
C ASN A 31 -0.34 3.62 -25.69
N LEU A 32 -0.42 4.76 -26.39
CA LEU A 32 -0.16 6.07 -25.80
C LEU A 32 -1.25 6.44 -24.76
N ASN A 33 -2.51 6.12 -25.07
CA ASN A 33 -3.62 6.31 -24.13
C ASN A 33 -3.49 5.41 -22.90
N LEU A 34 -3.14 4.13 -23.07
CA LEU A 34 -2.89 3.21 -21.94
C LEU A 34 -1.76 3.70 -21.04
N ARG A 35 -0.65 4.19 -21.62
CA ARG A 35 0.46 4.77 -20.83
C ARG A 35 0.02 5.99 -20.04
N ASN A 36 -0.82 6.86 -20.62
CA ASN A 36 -1.36 8.02 -19.93
C ASN A 36 -2.31 7.64 -18.79
N GLU A 37 -3.10 6.59 -18.93
CA GLU A 37 -3.96 6.08 -17.85
C GLU A 37 -3.15 5.40 -16.73
N ILE A 38 -2.12 4.61 -17.07
CA ILE A 38 -1.20 4.04 -16.07
C ILE A 38 -0.48 5.15 -15.29
N GLY A 39 -0.06 6.21 -15.96
CA GLY A 39 0.56 7.38 -15.31
C GLY A 39 -0.40 8.08 -14.32
N LYS A 40 -1.70 8.16 -14.64
CA LYS A 40 -2.71 8.69 -13.71
C LYS A 40 -2.90 7.77 -12.49
N LEU A 41 -2.89 6.45 -12.69
CA LEU A 41 -3.00 5.47 -11.60
C LEU A 41 -1.79 5.51 -10.64
N ASN A 42 -0.58 5.70 -11.17
CA ASN A 42 0.63 5.79 -10.34
C ASN A 42 0.70 7.05 -9.47
N ASN A 43 -0.07 8.10 -9.80
CA ASN A 43 -0.18 9.30 -8.98
C ASN A 43 -1.22 9.20 -7.84
N ILE A 44 -1.94 8.07 -7.72
CA ILE A 44 -2.95 7.85 -6.67
C ILE A 44 -2.36 7.17 -5.42
N LEU A 45 -1.09 6.73 -5.44
CA LEU A 45 -0.45 6.10 -4.28
C LEU A 45 0.94 6.68 -3.94
N PRO A 46 1.06 7.58 -2.95
CA PRO A 46 2.27 7.74 -2.18
C PRO A 46 2.20 6.77 -0.99
N CYS A 47 2.43 5.49 -1.25
CA CYS A 47 2.84 4.57 -0.20
C CYS A 47 4.23 4.08 -0.55
N GLU A 48 5.20 4.78 0.05
CA GLU A 48 6.64 4.56 0.02
C GLU A 48 7.02 3.12 -0.32
N GLN A 49 7.53 2.93 -1.53
CA GLN A 49 8.31 1.76 -1.89
C GLN A 49 9.59 1.80 -1.04
N THR A 50 9.59 1.09 0.09
CA THR A 50 10.85 0.78 0.77
C THR A 50 11.61 -0.22 -0.10
N ASN A 51 12.75 0.22 -0.65
CA ASN A 51 13.68 -0.63 -1.38
C ASN A 51 14.11 -1.81 -0.48
N PHE A 52 13.87 -3.04 -0.93
CA PHE A 52 14.19 -4.28 -0.21
C PHE A 52 15.58 -4.83 -0.54
N ALA A 53 16.53 -4.01 -0.97
CA ALA A 53 17.79 -4.50 -1.54
C ALA A 53 18.86 -4.97 -0.51
N ASP A 54 18.64 -4.85 0.80
CA ASP A 54 19.65 -5.19 1.81
C ASP A 54 19.16 -6.21 2.84
N ILE A 55 18.92 -7.48 2.48
CA ILE A 55 18.86 -8.58 3.46
C ILE A 55 19.48 -9.85 2.89
N ASP A 56 20.81 -9.87 2.82
CA ASP A 56 21.60 -11.10 2.83
C ASP A 56 22.87 -10.87 3.64
N ALA A 57 22.82 -11.12 4.96
CA ALA A 57 23.92 -11.67 5.76
C ALA A 57 23.55 -11.78 7.25
N GLN A 58 23.94 -12.91 7.84
CA GLN A 58 24.21 -13.14 9.26
C GLN A 58 23.05 -13.46 10.22
N THR A 59 22.71 -14.74 10.19
CA THR A 59 22.77 -15.65 11.35
C THR A 59 23.68 -15.19 12.51
N ALA A 60 23.11 -14.60 13.56
CA ALA A 60 23.64 -14.69 14.93
C ALA A 60 22.61 -14.18 15.97
N LYS A 61 22.35 -15.00 17.00
CA LYS A 61 21.70 -14.68 18.29
C LYS A 61 20.35 -13.97 18.22
N THR A 62 19.29 -14.77 18.28
CA THR A 62 17.90 -14.34 18.51
C THR A 62 17.76 -13.67 19.89
N SER A 63 18.09 -12.38 19.97
CA SER A 63 17.77 -11.46 21.07
C SER A 63 16.25 -11.33 21.21
N TYR A 64 15.75 -11.00 22.41
CA TYR A 64 14.33 -10.68 22.72
C TYR A 64 13.69 -9.70 21.69
N ARG A 65 14.50 -8.95 20.94
CA ARG A 65 14.14 -8.16 19.75
C ARG A 65 13.33 -8.93 18.69
N ASN A 66 13.59 -10.22 18.51
CA ASN A 66 12.94 -11.04 17.46
C ASN A 66 11.55 -11.59 17.88
N VAL A 67 11.17 -11.46 19.14
CA VAL A 67 9.83 -11.84 19.62
C VAL A 67 8.85 -10.66 19.51
N VAL A 68 9.33 -9.42 19.50
CA VAL A 68 8.49 -8.20 19.53
C VAL A 68 8.12 -7.68 18.13
N THR A 69 8.79 -8.15 17.07
CA THR A 69 8.58 -7.65 15.69
C THR A 69 7.47 -8.36 14.89
N LYS A 70 6.78 -9.36 15.44
CA LYS A 70 5.68 -10.07 14.74
C LYS A 70 4.34 -9.32 14.70
N SER A 71 4.29 -8.04 15.10
CA SER A 71 3.13 -7.19 14.86
C SER A 71 3.34 -6.31 13.62
N SER A 72 3.68 -6.93 12.48
CA SER A 72 3.75 -6.28 11.16
C SER A 72 2.39 -5.81 10.62
N GLN A 73 1.31 -6.25 11.26
CA GLN A 73 -0.06 -5.84 10.93
C GLN A 73 -0.28 -4.36 11.31
N LYS A 74 -0.17 -3.52 10.29
CA LYS A 74 -0.47 -2.09 10.35
C LYS A 74 -1.95 -1.91 10.71
N ALA A 75 -2.24 -0.92 11.56
CA ALA A 75 -3.59 -0.63 12.00
C ALA A 75 -4.15 0.59 11.25
N ILE A 76 -5.46 0.64 11.07
CA ILE A 76 -6.16 1.73 10.39
C ILE A 76 -7.16 2.34 11.35
N ILE A 77 -7.17 3.65 11.43
CA ILE A 77 -8.15 4.44 12.16
C ILE A 77 -9.21 4.91 11.18
N VAL A 78 -10.46 4.64 11.50
CA VAL A 78 -11.65 5.19 10.83
C VAL A 78 -12.35 6.10 11.81
N LYS A 79 -12.29 7.40 11.57
CA LYS A 79 -12.93 8.43 12.39
C LYS A 79 -14.09 9.06 11.60
N PRO A 80 -15.33 9.11 12.13
CA PRO A 80 -16.39 9.88 11.48
C PRO A 80 -16.01 11.36 11.45
N LYS A 81 -16.36 12.06 10.36
CA LYS A 81 -16.22 13.52 10.29
C LYS A 81 -17.25 14.24 11.17
N ASP A 82 -18.36 13.57 11.47
CA ASP A 82 -19.35 14.02 12.44
C ASP A 82 -19.01 13.46 13.83
N ASP A 83 -18.57 14.34 14.73
CA ASP A 83 -18.18 13.99 16.10
C ASP A 83 -19.36 13.49 16.96
N LYS A 84 -20.61 13.68 16.53
CA LYS A 84 -21.80 13.17 17.24
C LYS A 84 -22.14 11.73 16.87
N GLN A 85 -21.45 11.16 15.88
CA GLN A 85 -21.74 9.84 15.38
C GLN A 85 -21.25 8.74 16.34
N SER A 86 -22.10 7.76 16.64
CA SER A 86 -21.73 6.63 17.50
C SER A 86 -20.77 5.66 16.80
N THR A 87 -19.85 5.08 17.58
CA THR A 87 -18.90 4.07 17.11
C THR A 87 -19.59 2.82 16.54
N ASN A 88 -20.79 2.49 17.03
CA ASN A 88 -21.57 1.36 16.53
C ASN A 88 -22.04 1.59 15.09
N LYS A 89 -22.47 2.81 14.77
CA LYS A 89 -22.84 3.18 13.39
C LYS A 89 -21.62 3.12 12.46
N THR A 90 -20.48 3.66 12.91
CA THR A 90 -19.22 3.56 12.17
C THR A 90 -18.83 2.11 11.88
N LYS A 91 -18.94 1.22 12.87
CA LYS A 91 -18.65 -0.21 12.70
C LYS A 91 -19.57 -0.86 11.67
N PHE A 92 -20.86 -0.55 11.72
CA PHE A 92 -21.84 -1.07 10.77
C PHE A 92 -21.53 -0.62 9.33
N ASP A 93 -21.28 0.68 9.14
CA ASP A 93 -20.98 1.25 7.83
C ASP A 93 -19.68 0.68 7.25
N VAL A 94 -18.65 0.48 8.09
CA VAL A 94 -17.41 -0.17 7.66
C VAL A 94 -17.63 -1.61 7.21
N MET A 95 -18.34 -2.42 8.00
CA MET A 95 -18.61 -3.83 7.66
C MET A 95 -19.53 -3.98 6.44
N LYS A 96 -20.40 -3.00 6.18
CA LYS A 96 -21.29 -2.98 5.02
C LYS A 96 -20.53 -2.60 3.74
N SER A 97 -19.63 -1.63 3.83
CA SER A 97 -18.92 -1.09 2.65
C SER A 97 -17.67 -1.89 2.30
N VAL A 98 -17.03 -2.52 3.28
CA VAL A 98 -15.85 -3.37 3.11
C VAL A 98 -16.22 -4.78 3.55
N ASP A 99 -16.36 -5.70 2.59
CA ASP A 99 -16.69 -7.10 2.88
C ASP A 99 -15.43 -7.80 3.44
N PRO A 100 -15.40 -8.15 4.74
CA PRO A 100 -14.20 -8.71 5.37
C PRO A 100 -13.84 -10.11 4.86
N LEU A 101 -14.76 -10.80 4.20
CA LEU A 101 -14.57 -12.17 3.72
C LEU A 101 -14.02 -12.23 2.29
N LYS A 102 -14.17 -11.15 1.53
CA LYS A 102 -13.74 -11.10 0.12
C LYS A 102 -12.45 -10.32 -0.08
N ASP A 103 -12.30 -9.18 0.60
CA ASP A 103 -11.29 -8.20 0.23
C ASP A 103 -10.13 -8.10 1.24
N VAL A 104 -10.42 -8.16 2.55
CA VAL A 104 -9.42 -7.97 3.63
C VAL A 104 -9.86 -8.66 4.92
N ASN A 105 -8.97 -9.44 5.55
CA ASN A 105 -9.27 -10.07 6.83
C ASN A 105 -9.08 -9.09 8.00
N ILE A 106 -10.19 -8.72 8.64
CA ILE A 106 -10.19 -7.83 9.82
C ILE A 106 -9.97 -8.67 11.07
N GLY A 107 -8.73 -8.68 11.58
CA GLY A 107 -8.35 -9.50 12.73
C GLY A 107 -8.83 -8.95 14.08
N LYS A 108 -8.68 -7.65 14.34
CA LYS A 108 -9.12 -7.03 15.60
C LYS A 108 -9.74 -5.66 15.38
N VAL A 109 -10.85 -5.41 16.06
CA VAL A 109 -11.56 -4.13 16.07
C VAL A 109 -11.55 -3.58 17.49
N LYS A 110 -11.08 -2.35 17.67
CA LYS A 110 -11.08 -1.65 18.96
C LYS A 110 -11.81 -0.31 18.81
N ASN A 111 -12.73 -0.03 19.73
CA ASN A 111 -13.39 1.26 19.78
C ASN A 111 -12.43 2.31 20.34
N LEU A 112 -12.34 3.46 19.68
CA LEU A 112 -11.67 4.66 20.16
C LEU A 112 -12.72 5.67 20.60
N LYS A 113 -12.30 6.69 21.35
CA LYS A 113 -13.19 7.79 21.79
C LYS A 113 -13.87 8.46 20.59
N ASP A 114 -13.11 8.65 19.50
CA ASP A 114 -13.55 9.37 18.31
C ASP A 114 -13.57 8.48 17.06
N GLY A 115 -13.77 7.16 17.20
CA GLY A 115 -13.83 6.29 16.02
C GLY A 115 -13.46 4.83 16.27
N LEU A 116 -12.90 4.20 15.26
CA LEU A 116 -12.63 2.77 15.21
C LEU A 116 -11.18 2.51 14.82
N LEU A 117 -10.50 1.63 15.55
CA LEU A 117 -9.19 1.10 15.20
C LEU A 117 -9.34 -0.33 14.67
N LEU A 118 -8.89 -0.56 13.46
CA LEU A 118 -8.98 -1.82 12.74
C LEU A 118 -7.59 -2.37 12.50
N LYS A 119 -7.37 -3.61 12.90
CA LYS A 119 -6.17 -4.36 12.59
C LYS A 119 -6.49 -5.34 11.47
N CYS A 120 -5.82 -5.18 10.34
CA CYS A 120 -5.99 -6.00 9.14
C CYS A 120 -4.65 -6.57 8.68
N ASP A 121 -4.71 -7.64 7.91
CA ASP A 121 -3.57 -8.29 7.26
C ASP A 121 -3.04 -7.47 6.08
N ASN A 122 -3.93 -6.90 5.26
CA ASN A 122 -3.59 -6.04 4.13
C ASN A 122 -4.13 -4.62 4.32
N SER A 123 -3.44 -3.83 5.14
CA SER A 123 -3.86 -2.45 5.47
C SER A 123 -3.92 -1.52 4.27
N CYS A 124 -3.04 -1.71 3.28
CA CYS A 124 -3.01 -0.86 2.10
C CYS A 124 -4.29 -1.02 1.27
N ASN A 125 -4.68 -2.27 1.01
CA ASN A 125 -5.90 -2.57 0.27
C ASN A 125 -7.15 -2.07 1.01
N PHE A 126 -7.23 -2.33 2.33
CA PHE A 126 -8.34 -1.81 3.14
C PHE A 126 -8.43 -0.29 3.07
N LYS A 127 -7.30 0.41 3.23
CA LYS A 127 -7.26 1.86 3.20
C LYS A 127 -7.81 2.38 1.88
N GLN A 128 -7.39 1.80 0.75
CA GLN A 128 -7.86 2.22 -0.57
C GLN A 128 -9.37 2.01 -0.73
N ILE A 129 -9.88 0.80 -0.43
CA ILE A 129 -11.31 0.49 -0.55
C ILE A 129 -12.14 1.39 0.39
N ALA A 130 -11.69 1.56 1.63
CA ALA A 130 -12.35 2.43 2.58
C ALA A 130 -12.31 3.89 2.10
N GLN A 131 -11.20 4.34 1.53
CA GLN A 131 -11.06 5.71 1.06
C GLN A 131 -11.93 5.97 -0.18
N ASP A 132 -12.11 4.99 -1.06
CA ASP A 132 -12.99 5.11 -2.20
C ASP A 132 -14.47 5.14 -1.79
N LYS A 133 -14.87 4.31 -0.80
CA LYS A 133 -16.29 4.13 -0.42
C LYS A 133 -16.76 5.01 0.73
N LEU A 134 -15.86 5.39 1.65
CA LEU A 134 -16.21 6.00 2.94
C LEU A 134 -15.56 7.37 3.15
N SER A 135 -14.67 7.84 2.27
CA SER A 135 -13.98 9.14 2.46
C SER A 135 -14.89 10.36 2.53
N ALA A 136 -16.11 10.28 2.00
CA ALA A 136 -17.10 11.35 2.09
C ALA A 136 -17.47 11.63 3.55
N SER A 137 -17.79 10.58 4.31
CA SER A 137 -18.30 10.67 5.69
C SER A 137 -17.26 10.39 6.77
N TYR A 138 -16.13 9.79 6.39
CA TYR A 138 -15.11 9.30 7.31
C TYR A 138 -13.73 9.79 6.92
N GLU A 139 -12.91 10.02 7.95
CA GLU A 139 -11.48 10.19 7.84
C GLU A 139 -10.80 8.85 8.10
N ILE A 140 -9.95 8.42 7.16
CA ILE A 140 -9.28 7.13 7.19
C ILE A 140 -7.78 7.39 7.25
N ARG A 141 -7.14 6.94 8.33
CA ARG A 141 -5.71 7.14 8.56
C ARG A 141 -5.04 5.80 8.85
N GLU A 142 -3.89 5.57 8.23
CA GLU A 142 -3.04 4.44 8.59
C GLU A 142 -2.17 4.81 9.80
N VAL A 143 -2.16 3.97 10.82
CA VAL A 143 -1.30 4.11 11.97
C VAL A 143 0.09 3.66 11.56
N LYS A 144 0.98 4.64 11.35
CA LYS A 144 2.41 4.36 11.24
C LYS A 144 2.84 3.70 12.55
N SER A 145 3.37 2.48 12.45
CA SER A 145 3.88 1.76 13.62
C SER A 145 4.90 2.65 14.32
N VAL A 146 4.58 3.07 15.55
CA VAL A 146 5.53 3.80 16.38
C VAL A 146 6.55 2.76 16.78
N GLY A 147 7.76 2.84 16.22
CA GLY A 147 8.89 2.02 16.68
C GLY A 147 9.00 2.07 18.22
N PRO A 148 9.61 1.05 18.85
CA PRO A 148 9.68 0.98 20.29
C PRO A 148 10.23 2.29 20.86
N ARG A 149 9.43 2.97 21.68
CA ARG A 149 9.89 4.12 22.46
C ARG A 149 10.71 3.59 23.63
N ILE A 150 12.02 3.48 23.44
CA ILE A 150 12.93 3.14 24.53
C ILE A 150 12.89 4.31 25.52
N ARG A 151 12.33 4.06 26.72
CA ARG A 151 12.51 4.94 27.86
C ARG A 151 13.61 4.33 28.71
N ILE A 152 14.78 4.97 28.75
CA ILE A 152 15.83 4.62 29.70
C ILE A 152 15.37 5.19 31.04
N ALA A 153 14.93 4.32 31.95
CA ALA A 153 14.61 4.71 33.32
C ALA A 153 15.76 4.26 34.22
N GLY A 154 16.43 5.22 34.88
CA GLY A 154 17.41 4.96 35.92
C GLY A 154 18.68 4.26 35.45
N MET A 155 19.62 5.00 34.84
CA MET A 155 21.02 4.74 35.16
C MET A 155 21.22 5.30 36.56
N SER A 156 21.17 4.44 37.57
CA SER A 156 21.72 4.82 38.87
C SER A 156 23.22 4.79 38.71
N ASP A 157 23.88 5.90 39.01
CA ASP A 157 25.32 6.04 39.03
C ASP A 157 25.90 5.24 40.20
N TYR A 158 25.78 3.91 40.19
CA TYR A 158 26.54 3.03 41.06
C TYR A 158 27.81 2.59 40.33
N ILE A 159 28.73 3.54 40.19
CA ILE A 159 30.16 3.25 40.10
C ILE A 159 30.76 3.63 41.46
N GLU A 160 30.30 2.96 42.53
CA GLU A 160 30.98 3.04 43.82
C GLU A 160 32.04 1.93 43.90
N SER A 161 33.27 2.35 43.61
CA SER A 161 34.41 2.22 44.53
C SER A 161 34.72 0.82 45.10
N ASN A 162 35.38 -0.03 44.31
CA ASN A 162 36.25 -1.06 44.88
C ASN A 162 37.60 -0.44 45.25
N MET A 163 37.62 0.21 46.42
CA MET A 163 38.83 0.61 47.13
C MET A 163 39.45 -0.65 47.77
N TYR A 164 40.43 -1.25 47.10
CA TYR A 164 41.30 -2.25 47.73
C TYR A 164 42.38 -1.53 48.54
N ILE A 165 42.27 -1.58 49.87
CA ILE A 165 43.40 -1.34 50.77
C ILE A 165 44.22 -2.63 50.80
N LEU A 166 45.43 -2.58 50.25
CA LEU A 166 46.46 -3.58 50.49
C LEU A 166 47.05 -3.30 51.89
N THR A 167 46.79 -4.20 52.82
CA THR A 167 47.62 -4.43 54.02
C THR A 167 48.56 -5.59 53.76
#